data_AF-A0A0W8FVE9-F1
#
_entry.id   AF-A0A0W8FVE9-F1
#
_cell.length_a   1.000
_cell.length_b   1.000
_cell.length_c   1.000
_cell.angle_alpha   90.00
_cell.angle_beta   90.00
_cell.angle_gamma   90.00
#
_symmetry.space_group_name_H-M   'P 1'
#
loop_
_entity.id
_entity.type
_entity.pdbx_description
1 polymer ?
#
loop_
_entity_poly.entity_id
_entity_poly.type
_entity_poly.pdbx_seq_one_letter_code
_entity_poly.pdbx_strand_id
1 'polypeptide(L)'
;MGSSLGGLYSFQLIWNYPNIFSKAASLSSSFWVDDRKIFDMIKSDKQPVKDITLYIDCGEGEKKLIDDINKMIKLLQKIGYVKNQNLFTHIEKGGKHSEEDWANRLHLPFTKLFPRKNDSSIYIG
;
A
#
# COMPACT_ATOMS: atom_id res chain seq x y z
N MET A 1 -7.62 6.35 -1.51
CA MET A 1 -6.53 6.29 -0.51
C MET A 1 -7.15 6.37 0.87
N GLY A 2 -6.53 5.79 1.88
CA GLY A 2 -7.02 5.90 3.25
C GLY A 2 -6.07 5.28 4.26
N SER A 3 -6.34 5.56 5.53
CA SER A 3 -5.63 4.96 6.66
C SER A 3 -6.46 3.86 7.32
N SER A 4 -5.79 2.93 8.02
CA SER A 4 -6.46 1.87 8.79
C SER A 4 -7.47 1.11 7.93
N LEU A 5 -8.76 1.09 8.31
CA LEU A 5 -9.82 0.47 7.53
C LEU A 5 -10.06 1.14 6.17
N GLY A 6 -9.88 2.46 6.07
CA GLY A 6 -9.92 3.17 4.78
C GLY A 6 -8.77 2.78 3.85
N GLY A 7 -7.64 2.37 4.41
CA GLY A 7 -6.52 1.77 3.67
C GLY A 7 -6.90 0.41 3.10
N LEU A 8 -7.55 -0.45 3.90
CA LEU A 8 -8.07 -1.74 3.46
C LEU A 8 -9.08 -1.58 2.32
N TYR A 9 -10.05 -0.68 2.46
CA TYR A 9 -11.04 -0.44 1.40
C TYR A 9 -10.41 0.16 0.14
N SER A 10 -9.45 1.08 0.28
CA SER A 10 -8.72 1.62 -0.88
C SER A 10 -8.00 0.50 -1.65
N PHE A 11 -7.39 -0.44 -0.94
CA PHE A 11 -6.75 -1.60 -1.53
C PHE A 11 -7.78 -2.54 -2.20
N GLN A 12 -8.90 -2.83 -1.55
CA GLN A 12 -9.95 -3.67 -2.12
C GLN A 12 -10.55 -3.09 -3.39
N LEU A 13 -10.80 -1.77 -3.41
CA LEU A 13 -11.38 -1.10 -4.56
C LEU A 13 -10.47 -1.17 -5.78
N ILE A 14 -9.18 -0.88 -5.62
CA ILE A 14 -8.24 -0.99 -6.74
C ILE A 14 -8.05 -2.44 -7.20
N TRP A 15 -8.07 -3.40 -6.27
CA TRP A 15 -7.91 -4.80 -6.63
C TRP A 15 -9.11 -5.31 -7.44
N ASN A 16 -10.33 -4.97 -7.03
CA ASN A 16 -11.55 -5.47 -7.68
C ASN A 16 -11.97 -4.64 -8.90
N TYR A 17 -11.56 -3.37 -8.97
CA TYR A 17 -11.93 -2.46 -10.05
C TYR A 17 -10.70 -1.77 -10.67
N PRO A 18 -9.71 -2.53 -11.18
CA PRO A 18 -8.48 -1.97 -11.76
C PRO A 18 -8.74 -1.12 -13.01
N ASN A 19 -9.88 -1.31 -13.68
CA ASN A 19 -10.30 -0.52 -14.83
C ASN A 19 -10.85 0.87 -14.45
N ILE A 20 -11.15 1.10 -13.16
CA ILE A 20 -11.67 2.36 -12.64
C ILE A 20 -10.60 3.09 -11.84
N PHE A 21 -9.86 2.36 -11.00
CA PHE A 21 -8.80 2.90 -10.18
C PHE A 21 -7.44 2.38 -10.66
N SER A 22 -6.55 3.28 -11.04
CA SER A 22 -5.18 2.91 -11.45
C SER A 22 -4.15 3.06 -10.34
N LYS A 23 -4.49 3.76 -9.23
CA LYS A 23 -3.56 4.03 -8.11
C LYS A 23 -4.26 4.01 -6.76
N ALA A 24 -3.61 3.42 -5.75
CA ALA A 24 -4.11 3.42 -4.38
C ALA A 24 -2.98 3.57 -3.36
N ALA A 25 -3.29 4.23 -2.25
CA ALA A 25 -2.43 4.33 -1.08
C ALA A 25 -3.16 3.79 0.15
N SER A 26 -2.47 2.92 0.88
CA SER A 26 -2.95 2.28 2.10
C SER A 26 -2.00 2.63 3.25
N LEU A 27 -2.42 3.55 4.12
CA LEU A 27 -1.62 4.00 5.25
C LEU A 27 -1.98 3.18 6.50
N SER A 28 -1.01 2.54 7.15
CA SER A 28 -1.25 1.70 8.34
C SER A 28 -2.45 0.74 8.17
N SER A 29 -2.53 0.08 7.01
CA SER A 29 -3.73 -0.62 6.56
C SER A 29 -4.12 -1.81 7.46
N SER A 30 -5.42 -1.99 7.72
CA SER A 30 -5.96 -3.05 8.57
C SER A 30 -6.09 -4.39 7.84
N PHE A 31 -5.02 -4.91 7.24
CA PHE A 31 -5.05 -6.18 6.50
C PHE A 31 -5.37 -7.42 7.37
N TRP A 32 -5.37 -7.27 8.70
CA TRP A 32 -5.76 -8.30 9.67
C TRP A 32 -7.27 -8.52 9.79
N VAL A 33 -8.10 -7.60 9.28
CA VAL A 33 -9.57 -7.64 9.38
C VAL A 33 -10.13 -8.88 8.66
N ASP A 34 -11.27 -9.38 9.18
CA ASP A 34 -11.99 -10.56 8.68
C ASP A 34 -11.06 -11.77 8.50
N ASP A 35 -10.29 -12.08 9.56
CA ASP A 35 -9.26 -13.13 9.58
C ASP A 35 -8.35 -13.13 8.34
N ARG A 36 -7.85 -11.94 7.97
CA ARG A 36 -6.94 -11.78 6.82
C ARG A 36 -7.51 -12.21 5.47
N LYS A 37 -8.83 -12.20 5.30
CA LYS A 37 -9.49 -12.58 4.02
C LYS A 37 -9.01 -11.81 2.80
N ILE A 38 -8.48 -10.60 2.97
CA ILE A 38 -7.83 -9.84 1.89
C ILE A 38 -6.68 -10.60 1.24
N PHE A 39 -5.93 -11.40 2.02
CA PHE A 39 -4.84 -12.21 1.50
C PHE A 39 -5.37 -13.35 0.63
N ASP A 40 -6.49 -13.95 1.02
CA ASP A 40 -7.10 -15.04 0.25
C ASP A 40 -7.72 -14.52 -1.04
N MET A 41 -8.32 -13.32 -1.02
CA MET A 41 -8.76 -12.62 -2.23
C MET A 41 -7.62 -12.50 -3.24
N ILE A 42 -6.44 -12.05 -2.81
CA ILE A 42 -5.26 -11.89 -3.68
C ILE A 42 -4.75 -13.26 -4.17
N LYS A 43 -4.65 -14.26 -3.27
CA LYS A 43 -4.14 -15.60 -3.61
C LYS A 43 -5.07 -16.36 -4.56
N SER A 44 -6.37 -16.12 -4.47
CA SER A 44 -7.40 -16.76 -5.31
C SER A 44 -7.56 -16.10 -6.68
N ASP A 45 -6.96 -14.92 -6.87
CA ASP A 45 -7.05 -14.18 -8.12
C ASP A 45 -6.29 -14.89 -9.24
N LYS A 46 -7.00 -15.21 -10.33
CA LYS A 46 -6.42 -15.89 -11.50
C LYS A 46 -5.65 -14.93 -12.40
N GLN A 47 -5.84 -13.61 -12.26
CA GLN A 47 -5.13 -12.57 -13.01
C GLN A 47 -4.56 -11.54 -12.02
N PRO A 48 -3.58 -11.94 -11.19
CA PRO A 48 -3.09 -11.12 -10.08
C PRO A 48 -2.22 -9.95 -10.55
N VAL A 49 -1.66 -10.01 -11.76
CA VAL A 49 -0.90 -8.91 -12.36
C VAL A 49 -1.87 -7.95 -13.04
N LYS A 50 -1.98 -6.75 -12.47
CA LYS A 50 -2.89 -5.69 -12.94
C LYS A 50 -2.10 -4.44 -13.26
N ASP A 51 -2.58 -3.64 -14.21
CA ASP A 51 -2.00 -2.32 -14.53
C ASP A 51 -2.40 -1.27 -13.47
N ILE A 52 -1.90 -1.46 -12.25
CA ILE A 52 -2.17 -0.60 -11.10
C ILE A 52 -0.88 -0.28 -10.35
N THR A 53 -0.85 0.86 -9.68
CA THR A 53 0.26 1.28 -8.80
C THR A 53 -0.22 1.31 -7.34
N LEU A 54 0.51 0.65 -6.46
CA LEU A 54 0.18 0.56 -5.04
C LEU A 54 1.21 1.30 -4.18
N TYR A 55 0.72 2.02 -3.18
CA TYR A 55 1.50 2.51 -2.06
C TYR A 55 0.99 1.88 -0.76
N ILE A 56 1.90 1.32 0.04
CA ILE A 56 1.58 0.70 1.33
C ILE A 56 2.56 1.23 2.38
N ASP A 57 2.04 1.76 3.49
CA ASP A 57 2.88 2.15 4.62
C ASP A 57 2.46 1.55 5.95
N CYS A 58 3.35 1.68 6.93
CA CYS A 58 3.08 1.40 8.34
C CYS A 58 4.04 2.21 9.21
N GLY A 59 3.62 2.61 10.40
CA GLY A 59 4.52 3.07 11.45
C GLY A 59 5.22 1.90 12.15
N GLU A 60 6.48 2.09 12.52
CA GLU A 60 7.28 1.12 13.28
C GLU A 60 6.69 0.83 14.67
N GLY A 61 6.01 1.82 15.27
CA GLY A 61 5.32 1.67 16.55
C GLY A 61 4.11 0.75 16.52
N GLU A 62 3.63 0.39 15.32
CA GLU A 62 2.44 -0.43 15.11
C GLU A 62 2.75 -1.93 15.10
N LYS A 63 3.35 -2.42 16.19
CA LYS A 63 3.93 -3.77 16.28
C LYS A 63 3.00 -4.91 15.87
N LYS A 64 1.69 -4.77 16.07
CA LYS A 64 0.70 -5.78 15.68
C LYS A 64 0.35 -5.76 14.19
N LEU A 65 0.49 -4.60 13.52
CA LEU A 65 0.09 -4.41 12.13
C LEU A 65 1.25 -4.65 11.17
N ILE A 66 2.48 -4.33 11.59
CA ILE A 66 3.67 -4.39 10.74
C ILE A 66 3.90 -5.78 10.13
N ASP A 67 3.57 -6.85 10.85
CA ASP A 67 3.70 -8.21 10.35
C ASP A 67 2.78 -8.48 9.16
N ASP A 68 1.52 -8.04 9.22
CA ASP A 68 0.57 -8.25 8.15
C ASP A 68 0.83 -7.30 6.97
N ILE A 69 1.32 -6.08 7.22
CA ILE A 69 1.83 -5.20 6.17
C ILE A 69 3.00 -5.86 5.42
N ASN A 70 3.98 -6.39 6.15
CA ASN A 70 5.14 -7.07 5.57
C ASN A 70 4.73 -8.33 4.78
N LYS A 71 3.79 -9.13 5.30
CA LYS A 71 3.24 -10.29 4.56
C LYS A 71 2.55 -9.84 3.26
N MET A 72 1.80 -8.74 3.29
CA MET A 72 1.12 -8.22 2.11
C MET A 72 2.12 -7.76 1.05
N ILE A 73 3.14 -7.01 1.45
CA ILE A 73 4.22 -6.57 0.55
C ILE A 73 4.90 -7.77 -0.10
N LYS A 74 5.27 -8.79 0.69
CA LYS A 74 5.88 -10.03 0.18
C LYS A 74 4.96 -10.80 -0.77
N LEU A 75 3.66 -10.85 -0.47
CA LEU A 75 2.67 -11.50 -1.34
C LEU A 75 2.59 -10.79 -2.69
N LEU A 76 2.47 -9.45 -2.69
CA LEU A 76 2.44 -8.63 -3.90
C LEU A 76 3.71 -8.79 -4.75
N GLN A 77 4.88 -8.81 -4.11
CA GLN A 77 6.16 -9.05 -4.80
C GLN A 77 6.19 -10.44 -5.45
N LYS A 78 5.72 -11.47 -4.75
CA LYS A 78 5.68 -12.84 -5.26
C LYS A 78 4.82 -12.99 -6.53
N ILE A 79 3.73 -12.23 -6.62
CA ILE A 79 2.81 -12.29 -7.77
C ILE A 79 3.20 -11.35 -8.92
N GLY A 80 4.29 -10.59 -8.80
CA GLY A 80 4.86 -9.80 -9.90
C GLY A 80 4.86 -8.28 -9.72
N TYR A 81 4.49 -7.74 -8.56
CA TYR A 81 4.65 -6.31 -8.29
C TYR A 81 6.10 -5.97 -7.94
N VAL A 82 6.65 -4.97 -8.61
CA VAL A 82 8.05 -4.58 -8.53
C VAL A 82 8.20 -3.33 -7.67
N LYS A 83 9.10 -3.42 -6.68
CA LYS A 83 9.46 -2.32 -5.80
C LYS A 83 9.93 -1.11 -6.62
N ASN A 84 9.50 0.09 -6.23
CA ASN A 84 9.85 1.36 -6.88
C ASN A 84 9.36 1.50 -8.33
N GLN A 85 8.47 0.63 -8.80
CA GLN A 85 7.82 0.75 -10.12
C GLN A 85 6.31 0.81 -9.98
N ASN A 86 5.68 -0.31 -9.59
CA ASN A 86 4.24 -0.42 -9.37
C ASN A 86 3.89 -0.78 -7.91
N LEU A 87 4.89 -0.94 -7.04
CA LEU A 87 4.74 -1.09 -5.60
C LEU A 87 5.72 -0.19 -4.85
N PHE A 88 5.18 0.76 -4.11
CA PHE A 88 5.92 1.65 -3.21
C PHE A 88 5.58 1.30 -1.77
N THR A 89 6.61 1.24 -0.92
CA THR A 89 6.47 0.83 0.47
C THR A 89 7.23 1.77 1.39
N HIS A 90 6.66 2.09 2.55
CA HIS A 90 7.32 2.95 3.53
C HIS A 90 7.08 2.45 4.96
N ILE A 91 8.14 2.43 5.79
CA ILE A 91 8.02 2.16 7.22
C ILE A 91 8.47 3.42 7.96
N GLU A 92 7.54 4.09 8.63
CA GLU A 92 7.80 5.34 9.35
C GLU A 92 8.43 5.03 10.71
N LYS A 93 9.69 5.44 10.90
CA LYS A 93 10.44 5.19 12.15
C LYS A 93 9.76 5.92 13.30
N GLY A 94 9.44 5.20 14.38
CA GLY A 94 8.70 5.76 15.51
C GLY A 94 7.24 6.16 15.21
N GLY A 95 6.75 6.00 13.98
CA GLY A 95 5.38 6.32 13.61
C GLY A 95 4.37 5.43 14.32
N LYS A 96 3.22 6.00 14.66
CA LYS A 96 2.11 5.36 15.39
C LYS A 96 0.85 5.32 14.53
N HIS A 97 -0.18 4.68 15.07
CA HIS A 97 -1.51 4.60 14.48
C HIS A 97 -2.34 5.84 14.83
N SER A 98 -1.98 7.01 14.29
CA SER A 98 -2.65 8.29 14.57
C SER A 98 -2.80 9.16 13.33
N GLU A 99 -3.79 10.04 13.34
CA GLU A 99 -4.04 11.01 12.27
C GLU A 99 -2.86 11.98 12.07
N GLU A 100 -2.23 12.40 13.17
CA GLU A 100 -1.03 13.24 13.13
C GLU A 100 0.11 12.57 12.36
N ASP A 101 0.41 11.31 12.68
CA ASP A 101 1.49 10.58 12.01
C ASP A 101 1.17 10.27 10.54
N TRP A 102 -0.11 10.07 10.19
CA TRP A 102 -0.54 9.94 8.80
C TRP A 102 -0.40 11.25 8.04
N ALA A 103 -0.80 12.37 8.65
CA ALA A 103 -0.67 13.69 8.05
C ALA A 103 0.80 14.06 7.76
N ASN A 104 1.70 13.77 8.71
CA ASN A 104 3.13 14.06 8.58
C ASN A 104 3.78 13.38 7.37
N ARG A 105 3.30 12.18 7.00
CA ARG A 105 3.84 11.42 5.86
C ARG A 105 2.93 11.38 4.63
N LEU A 106 1.82 12.12 4.64
CA LEU A 106 0.84 12.13 3.56
C LEU A 106 1.43 12.55 2.21
N HIS A 107 2.49 13.36 2.22
CA HIS A 107 3.21 13.79 1.02
C HIS A 107 3.88 12.62 0.26
N LEU A 108 4.23 11.51 0.94
CA LEU A 108 4.89 10.36 0.34
C LEU A 108 4.01 9.63 -0.70
N PRO A 109 2.78 9.17 -0.39
CA PRO A 109 1.94 8.54 -1.40
C PRO A 109 1.65 9.46 -2.59
N PHE A 110 1.45 10.77 -2.35
CA PHE A 110 1.22 11.71 -3.46
C PHE A 110 2.42 11.81 -4.40
N THR A 111 3.63 11.97 -3.86
CA THR A 111 4.86 12.08 -4.66
C THR A 111 5.19 10.80 -5.41
N LYS A 112 4.93 9.63 -4.82
CA LYS A 112 5.19 8.32 -5.45
C LYS A 112 4.14 7.92 -6.49
N LEU A 113 2.86 8.20 -6.23
CA LEU A 113 1.77 7.81 -7.13
C LEU A 113 1.54 8.83 -8.25
N PHE A 114 1.83 10.11 -8.00
CA PHE A 114 1.62 11.21 -8.96
C PHE A 114 2.91 12.02 -9.14
N PRO A 115 4.00 11.38 -9.60
CA PRO A 115 5.24 12.09 -9.86
C PRO A 115 5.02 13.18 -10.93
N ARG A 116 5.70 14.32 -10.80
CA ARG A 116 5.72 15.32 -11.87
C ARG A 116 6.32 14.67 -13.13
N LYS A 117 5.69 14.90 -14.29
CA LYS A 117 6.29 14.53 -15.57
C LYS A 117 7.67 15.20 -15.67
N ASN A 118 8.72 14.41 -15.91
CA ASN A 118 10.14 14.79 -16.05
C ASN A 118 10.93 15.06 -14.77
N ASP A 119 10.53 14.53 -13.61
CA ASP A 119 11.36 14.62 -12.38
C ASP A 119 12.16 13.33 -12.11
N SER A 120 13.47 13.37 -12.38
CA SER A 120 14.40 12.25 -12.21
C SER A 120 14.78 11.99 -10.75
N SER A 121 14.40 12.85 -9.81
CA SER A 121 14.82 12.78 -8.40
C SER A 121 14.18 11.65 -7.59
N ILE A 122 13.19 10.96 -8.15
CA ILE A 122 12.33 10.00 -7.43
C ILE A 122 12.89 8.56 -7.45
N TYR A 123 13.93 8.31 -8.25
CA TYR A 123 14.62 7.02 -8.39
C TYR A 123 15.79 6.82 -7.42
N ILE A 124 16.04 7.77 -6.52
CA ILE A 124 17.15 7.68 -5.57
C ILE A 124 16.58 7.26 -4.21
N GLY A 125 16.67 5.95 -3.93
CA GLY A 125 16.23 5.32 -2.68
C GLY A 125 16.51 3.83 -2.68
#